data_AF-A0A6L4WWY5-F1
#
_entry.id   AF-A0A6L4WWY5-F1
#
_cell.length_a   1.000
_cell.length_b   1.000
_cell.length_c   1.000
_cell.angle_alpha   90.00
_cell.angle_beta   90.00
_cell.angle_gamma   90.00
#
_symmetry.space_group_name_H-M   'P 1'
#
loop_
_entity.id
_entity.type
_entity.pdbx_description
1 polymer ?
#
loop_
_entity_poly.entity_id
_entity_poly.type
_entity_poly.pdbx_seq_one_letter_code
_entity_poly.pdbx_strand_id
1 'polypeptide(L)'
;MFKYGLKLRPVGISTVPQGFTIIKESTEDFRHGVISYKSKLSNEDINNFELIDLSDEHFKMTTERISAKLAKYASKYLESKHSAHFRNTVIINLDGSYSNKIDSSRIEELIEAVREELKSKVKAK
;
A
#
# COMPACT_ATOMS: atom_id res chain seq x y z
N MET A 1 1.12 18.64 -4.12
CA MET A 1 0.90 18.50 -2.66
C MET A 1 0.96 17.01 -2.35
N PHE A 2 1.74 16.61 -1.35
CA PHE A 2 1.97 15.20 -1.00
C PHE A 2 1.02 14.81 0.14
N LYS A 3 0.36 13.65 0.04
CA LYS A 3 -0.69 13.23 0.97
C LYS A 3 -0.26 11.96 1.70
N TYR A 4 -0.54 11.93 3.00
CA TYR A 4 -0.19 10.81 3.86
C TYR A 4 -1.35 10.43 4.77
N GLY A 5 -1.65 9.13 4.81
CA GLY A 5 -2.69 8.57 5.67
C GLY A 5 -2.16 8.25 7.07
N LEU A 6 -2.97 8.53 8.08
CA LEU A 6 -2.70 8.19 9.47
C LEU A 6 -3.57 7.00 9.87
N LYS A 7 -2.97 5.81 9.88
CA LYS A 7 -3.66 4.56 10.20
C LYS A 7 -3.40 4.11 11.64
N LEU A 8 -2.14 4.15 12.06
CA LEU A 8 -1.69 3.55 13.32
C LEU A 8 -1.64 4.54 14.50
N ARG A 9 -1.38 5.84 14.22
CA ARG A 9 -1.21 6.86 15.28
C ARG A 9 -2.06 8.11 15.03
N PRO A 10 -2.67 8.69 16.08
CA PRO A 10 -3.38 9.97 16.01
C PRO A 10 -2.44 11.15 15.75
N VAL A 11 -2.98 12.23 15.17
CA VAL A 11 -2.29 13.53 15.11
C VAL A 11 -2.07 14.05 16.52
N GLY A 12 -0.83 14.28 16.90
CA GLY A 12 -0.41 14.71 18.23
C GLY A 12 1.04 15.18 18.24
N ILE A 13 1.49 15.65 19.41
CA ILE A 13 2.88 16.07 19.60
C ILE A 13 3.78 14.86 19.35
N SER A 14 4.72 15.01 18.42
CA SER A 14 5.69 13.97 18.01
C SER A 14 5.13 12.76 17.25
N THR A 15 3.89 12.81 16.71
CA THR A 15 3.37 11.73 15.86
C THR A 15 3.43 12.01 14.37
N VAL A 16 3.74 13.25 13.98
CA VAL A 16 3.90 13.66 12.57
C VAL A 16 4.97 14.75 12.46
N PRO A 17 5.71 14.85 11.33
CA PRO A 17 6.62 15.97 11.07
C PRO A 17 5.88 17.31 11.05
N GLN A 18 6.56 18.39 11.45
CA GLN A 18 5.99 19.75 11.41
C GLN A 18 5.67 20.20 9.97
N GLY A 19 4.74 21.17 9.84
CA GLY A 19 4.44 21.81 8.55
C GLY A 19 3.39 21.07 7.70
N PHE A 20 2.45 20.37 8.34
CA PHE A 20 1.36 19.66 7.66
C PHE A 20 0.03 20.43 7.70
N THR A 21 -0.90 20.00 6.86
CA THR A 21 -2.31 20.42 6.91
C THR A 21 -3.21 19.18 6.89
N ILE A 22 -4.17 19.10 7.82
CA ILE A 22 -5.18 18.04 7.83
C ILE A 22 -6.16 18.31 6.68
N ILE A 23 -6.34 17.32 5.80
CA ILE A 23 -7.19 17.43 4.61
C ILE A 23 -8.40 16.50 4.63
N LYS A 24 -8.41 15.51 5.53
CA LYS A 24 -9.54 14.60 5.73
C LYS A 24 -9.57 14.14 7.18
N GLU A 25 -10.76 14.13 7.77
CA GLU A 25 -11.01 13.54 9.09
C GLU A 25 -10.96 12.00 9.04
N SER A 26 -11.14 11.35 10.19
CA SER A 26 -10.97 9.91 10.32
C SER A 26 -11.86 9.13 9.35
N THR A 27 -11.31 8.03 8.83
CA THR A 27 -12.00 7.04 8.02
C THR A 27 -11.63 5.64 8.49
N GLU A 28 -12.31 4.62 7.99
CA GLU A 28 -11.99 3.22 8.34
C GLU A 28 -10.54 2.85 7.95
N ASP A 29 -10.09 3.28 6.77
CA ASP A 29 -8.72 3.04 6.28
C ASP A 29 -7.66 3.95 6.93
N PHE A 30 -8.05 5.19 7.27
CA PHE A 30 -7.19 6.18 7.92
C PHE A 30 -7.85 6.66 9.21
N ARG A 31 -7.77 5.83 10.26
CA ARG A 31 -8.45 6.01 11.55
C ARG A 31 -8.17 7.37 12.20
N HIS A 32 -7.07 8.00 11.82
CA HIS A 32 -6.61 9.26 12.40
C HIS A 32 -6.57 10.41 11.39
N GLY A 33 -7.10 10.18 10.18
CA GLY A 33 -7.24 11.18 9.14
C GLY A 33 -6.14 11.15 8.10
N VAL A 34 -6.16 12.15 7.22
CA VAL A 34 -5.18 12.33 6.14
C VAL A 34 -4.56 13.72 6.27
N ILE A 35 -3.24 13.76 6.19
CA ILE A 35 -2.45 15.00 6.23
C ILE A 35 -1.78 15.25 4.90
N SER A 36 -1.39 16.50 4.68
CA SER A 36 -0.72 16.93 3.46
C SER A 36 0.49 17.81 3.75
N TYR A 37 1.50 17.71 2.89
CA TYR A 37 2.72 18.48 2.92
C TYR A 37 2.98 19.18 1.58
N LYS A 38 3.68 20.31 1.64
CA LYS A 38 4.12 21.05 0.44
C LYS A 38 5.23 20.30 -0.30
N SER A 39 6.10 19.59 0.42
CA SER A 39 7.21 18.78 -0.09
C SER A 39 7.04 17.31 0.27
N LYS A 40 7.71 16.41 -0.47
CA LYS A 40 7.73 14.97 -0.19
C LYS A 40 8.49 14.74 1.11
N LEU A 41 7.92 13.95 2.01
CA LEU A 41 8.63 13.49 3.20
C LEU A 41 9.72 12.49 2.83
N SER A 42 10.75 12.42 3.67
CA SER A 42 11.78 11.39 3.52
C SER A 42 11.18 10.01 3.85
N ASN A 43 11.78 8.94 3.31
CA ASN A 43 11.38 7.58 3.68
C ASN A 43 11.57 7.31 5.19
N GLU A 44 12.56 7.95 5.80
CA GLU A 44 12.82 7.87 7.23
C GLU A 44 11.68 8.47 8.03
N ASP A 45 11.21 9.67 7.68
CA ASP A 45 10.04 10.30 8.31
C ASP A 45 8.78 9.46 8.14
N ILE A 46 8.52 8.99 6.92
CA ILE A 46 7.35 8.15 6.63
C ILE A 46 7.35 6.90 7.51
N ASN A 47 8.51 6.28 7.72
CA ASN A 47 8.62 5.09 8.56
C ASN A 47 8.56 5.42 10.06
N ASN A 48 9.28 6.43 10.52
CA ASN A 48 9.35 6.84 11.93
C ASN A 48 7.99 7.27 12.48
N PHE A 49 7.19 7.92 11.64
CA PHE A 49 5.85 8.40 11.98
C PHE A 49 4.73 7.47 11.51
N GLU A 50 5.07 6.27 11.03
CA GLU A 50 4.10 5.24 10.59
C GLU A 50 3.06 5.77 9.58
N LEU A 51 3.51 6.64 8.67
CA LEU A 51 2.69 7.29 7.67
C LEU A 51 2.50 6.40 6.44
N ILE A 52 1.31 6.51 5.83
CA ILE A 52 1.01 5.85 4.57
C ILE A 52 1.13 6.84 3.42
N ASP A 53 2.11 6.68 2.53
CA ASP A 53 2.25 7.50 1.33
C ASP A 53 1.12 7.17 0.33
N LEU A 54 0.27 8.17 0.07
CA LEU A 54 -0.90 8.05 -0.81
C LEU A 54 -0.61 8.46 -2.26
N SER A 55 0.66 8.64 -2.63
CA SER A 55 1.04 8.95 -4.01
C SER A 55 0.91 7.73 -4.93
N ASP A 56 0.55 7.99 -6.19
CA ASP A 56 0.43 6.95 -7.21
C ASP A 56 1.77 6.24 -7.48
N GLU A 57 2.89 6.96 -7.35
CA GLU A 57 4.24 6.38 -7.45
C GLU A 57 4.45 5.30 -6.39
N HIS A 58 4.06 5.58 -5.15
CA HIS A 58 4.20 4.65 -4.05
C HIS A 58 3.34 3.40 -4.24
N PHE A 59 2.09 3.62 -4.67
CA PHE A 59 1.17 2.55 -5.01
C PHE A 59 1.73 1.67 -6.14
N LYS A 60 2.26 2.28 -7.20
CA LYS A 60 2.87 1.57 -8.33
C LYS A 60 4.07 0.73 -7.90
N MET A 61 5.03 1.31 -7.18
CA MET A 61 6.21 0.58 -6.70
C MET A 61 5.85 -0.60 -5.79
N THR A 62 4.87 -0.41 -4.90
CA THR A 62 4.42 -1.46 -4.00
C THR A 62 3.67 -2.55 -4.76
N THR A 63 2.85 -2.17 -5.74
CA THR A 63 2.22 -3.10 -6.69
C THR A 63 3.26 -3.94 -7.42
N GLU A 64 4.28 -3.32 -8.03
CA GLU A 64 5.35 -4.04 -8.75
C GLU A 64 6.11 -5.02 -7.84
N ARG A 65 6.40 -4.63 -6.59
CA ARG A 65 7.06 -5.51 -5.61
C ARG A 65 6.20 -6.71 -5.23
N ILE A 66 4.91 -6.47 -5.00
CA ILE A 66 3.94 -7.51 -4.66
C ILE A 66 3.72 -8.42 -5.86
N SER A 67 3.49 -7.87 -7.06
CA SER A 67 3.42 -8.59 -8.32
C SER A 67 4.64 -9.47 -8.53
N ALA A 68 5.86 -8.95 -8.34
CA ALA A 68 7.09 -9.73 -8.53
C ALA A 68 7.19 -10.90 -7.52
N LYS A 69 6.85 -10.66 -6.25
CA LYS A 69 6.78 -11.73 -5.24
C LYS A 69 5.70 -12.74 -5.58
N LEU A 70 4.50 -12.29 -5.91
CA LEU A 70 3.36 -13.14 -6.20
C LEU A 70 3.54 -13.91 -7.51
N ALA A 71 4.17 -13.36 -8.54
CA ALA A 71 4.52 -14.08 -9.77
C ALA A 71 5.38 -15.31 -9.49
N LYS A 72 6.25 -15.24 -8.48
CA LYS A 72 7.05 -16.38 -8.01
C LYS A 72 6.19 -17.48 -7.36
N TYR A 73 5.05 -17.13 -6.76
CA TYR A 73 4.13 -18.06 -6.08
C TYR A 73 2.94 -18.50 -6.96
N ALA A 74 2.47 -17.65 -7.87
CA ALA A 74 1.24 -17.80 -8.65
C ALA A 74 1.28 -18.99 -9.62
N SER A 75 2.47 -19.42 -10.06
CA SER A 75 2.64 -20.65 -10.85
C SER A 75 2.07 -21.91 -10.18
N LYS A 76 1.82 -21.88 -8.86
CA LYS A 76 1.25 -23.00 -8.09
C LYS A 76 -0.22 -22.83 -7.69
N TYR A 77 -0.79 -21.63 -7.79
CA TYR A 77 -2.05 -21.27 -7.10
C TYR A 77 -3.07 -20.52 -7.97
N LEU A 78 -2.85 -20.40 -9.27
CA LEU A 78 -3.77 -19.71 -10.19
C LEU A 78 -5.02 -20.52 -10.56
N GLU A 79 -5.13 -21.80 -10.17
CA GLU A 79 -6.39 -22.52 -10.32
C GLU A 79 -7.45 -22.05 -9.32
N SER A 80 -8.72 -22.04 -9.75
CA SER A 80 -9.84 -21.40 -9.04
C SER A 80 -10.00 -21.79 -7.57
N LYS A 81 -9.55 -23.00 -7.20
CA LYS A 81 -9.55 -23.53 -5.82
C LYS A 81 -8.56 -22.85 -4.86
N HIS A 82 -7.60 -22.07 -5.35
CA HIS A 82 -6.54 -21.45 -4.54
C HIS A 82 -6.61 -19.91 -4.48
N SER A 83 -7.64 -19.30 -5.09
CA SER A 83 -7.85 -17.84 -5.14
C SER A 83 -7.91 -17.17 -3.75
N ALA A 84 -8.54 -17.82 -2.77
CA ALA A 84 -8.58 -17.34 -1.38
C ALA A 84 -7.19 -17.37 -0.71
N HIS A 85 -6.39 -18.41 -0.98
CA HIS A 85 -5.03 -18.52 -0.45
C HIS A 85 -4.09 -17.48 -1.08
N PHE A 86 -4.27 -17.21 -2.37
CA PHE A 86 -3.60 -16.11 -3.07
C PHE A 86 -3.94 -14.76 -2.45
N ARG A 87 -5.23 -14.47 -2.22
CA ARG A 87 -5.70 -13.24 -1.54
C ARG A 87 -5.07 -13.09 -0.15
N ASN A 88 -5.06 -14.15 0.66
CA ASN A 88 -4.40 -14.13 1.97
C ASN A 88 -2.88 -13.92 1.86
N THR A 89 -2.22 -14.47 0.84
CA THR A 89 -0.78 -14.24 0.61
C THR A 89 -0.49 -12.78 0.25
N VAL A 90 -1.36 -12.16 -0.55
CA VAL A 90 -1.29 -10.73 -0.86
C VAL A 90 -1.42 -9.91 0.43
N ILE A 91 -2.44 -10.21 1.25
CA ILE A 91 -2.70 -9.54 2.53
C ILE A 91 -1.52 -9.69 3.49
N ILE A 92 -0.96 -10.89 3.68
CA ILE A 92 0.20 -11.11 4.57
C ILE A 92 1.44 -10.33 4.09
N ASN A 93 1.67 -10.26 2.77
CA ASN A 93 2.78 -9.47 2.24
C ASN A 93 2.51 -7.96 2.35
N LEU A 94 1.24 -7.55 2.31
CA LEU A 94 0.80 -6.18 2.55
C LEU A 94 0.84 -5.79 4.02
N ASP A 95 0.82 -6.74 4.97
CA ASP A 95 0.86 -6.49 6.43
C ASP A 95 2.27 -6.65 7.06
N GLY A 96 3.23 -7.29 6.38
CA GLY A 96 4.60 -7.45 6.89
C GLY A 96 5.39 -6.13 6.96
N SER A 97 6.42 -6.03 7.82
CA SER A 97 7.14 -4.83 8.34
C SER A 97 7.53 -3.67 7.38
N TYR A 98 7.30 -3.79 6.08
CA TYR A 98 7.38 -2.73 5.07
C TYR A 98 5.98 -2.24 4.64
N SER A 99 4.92 -2.61 5.38
CA SER A 99 3.47 -2.57 5.09
C SER A 99 2.76 -1.26 5.35
N ASN A 100 3.47 -0.22 5.78
CA ASN A 100 2.88 1.08 6.11
C ASN A 100 2.20 1.76 4.88
N LYS A 101 1.76 1.06 3.82
CA LYS A 101 2.07 1.49 2.45
C LYS A 101 0.99 1.29 1.39
N ILE A 102 -0.15 0.66 1.67
CA ILE A 102 -1.31 0.73 0.77
C ILE A 102 -2.61 0.88 1.56
N ASP A 103 -3.46 1.78 1.05
CA ASP A 103 -4.87 1.88 1.40
C ASP A 103 -5.57 0.53 1.17
N SER A 104 -6.04 -0.10 2.26
CA SER A 104 -6.70 -1.41 2.24
C SER A 104 -7.91 -1.44 1.30
N SER A 105 -8.56 -0.30 1.07
CA SER A 105 -9.67 -0.17 0.11
C SER A 105 -9.24 -0.44 -1.34
N ARG A 106 -7.94 -0.34 -1.66
CA ARG A 106 -7.38 -0.56 -3.00
C ARG A 106 -6.80 -1.96 -3.21
N ILE A 107 -7.06 -2.90 -2.30
CA ILE A 107 -6.61 -4.29 -2.42
C ILE A 107 -7.17 -4.98 -3.68
N GLU A 108 -8.40 -4.70 -4.08
CA GLU A 108 -8.96 -5.28 -5.31
C GLU A 108 -8.26 -4.74 -6.57
N GLU A 109 -7.95 -3.44 -6.59
CA GLU A 109 -7.17 -2.83 -7.69
C GLU A 109 -5.77 -3.45 -7.79
N LEU A 110 -5.12 -3.68 -6.65
CA LEU A 110 -3.84 -4.39 -6.57
C LEU A 110 -3.92 -5.81 -7.13
N ILE A 111 -4.92 -6.57 -6.71
CA ILE A 111 -5.11 -7.96 -7.15
C ILE A 111 -5.29 -8.00 -8.67
N GLU A 112 -6.08 -7.08 -9.22
CA GLU A 112 -6.33 -7.02 -10.66
C GLU A 112 -5.09 -6.54 -11.45
N ALA A 113 -4.34 -5.56 -10.94
CA ALA A 113 -3.08 -5.15 -11.54
C ALA A 113 -2.05 -6.29 -11.59
N VAL A 114 -1.93 -7.06 -10.51
CA VAL A 114 -1.07 -8.26 -10.46
C VAL A 114 -1.53 -9.28 -11.51
N ARG A 115 -2.84 -9.52 -11.64
CA ARG A 115 -3.39 -10.44 -12.65
C ARG A 115 -3.07 -10.02 -14.08
N GLU A 116 -3.24 -8.75 -14.41
CA GLU A 116 -2.94 -8.22 -15.74
C GLU A 116 -1.44 -8.33 -16.07
N GLU A 117 -0.56 -7.99 -15.12
CA GLU A 117 0.88 -8.16 -15.29
C GLU A 117 1.25 -9.62 -15.55
N LEU A 118 0.66 -10.57 -14.81
CA LEU A 118 0.87 -12.00 -15.02
C LEU A 118 0.39 -12.46 -16.41
N LYS A 119 -0.79 -12.03 -16.85
CA LYS A 119 -1.32 -12.35 -18.19
C LYS A 119 -0.36 -11.87 -19.29
N SER A 120 0.20 -10.66 -19.15
CA SER A 120 1.15 -10.12 -20.12
C SER A 120 2.46 -10.92 -20.21
N LYS A 121 2.98 -11.40 -19.07
CA LYS A 121 4.19 -12.23 -18.99
C LYS A 121 3.99 -13.65 -19.51
N VAL A 122 2.79 -14.20 -19.40
CA VAL A 122 2.44 -15.52 -19.97
C VAL A 122 2.28 -15.45 -21.48
N LYS A 123 1.73 -14.35 -22.03
CA LYS A 123 1.58 -14.15 -23.49
C LYS A 123 2.89 -13.83 -24.23
N ALA A 124 3.93 -13.40 -23.51
CA ALA A 124 5.24 -13.08 -24.09
C ALA A 124 6.19 -14.29 -24.20
N LYS A 125 5.68 -15.51 -23.92
CA LYS A 125 6.39 -16.78 -23.97
C LYS A 125 5.73 -17.68 -25.01
#